data_AF-X1F5T5-F1
#
_entry.id   AF-X1F5T5-F1
#
_cell.length_a   1.000
_cell.length_b   1.000
_cell.length_c   1.000
_cell.angle_alpha   90.00
_cell.angle_beta   90.00
_cell.angle_gamma   90.00
#
_symmetry.space_group_name_H-M   'P 1'
#
loop_
_entity.id
_entity.type
_entity.pdbx_description
1 polymer ?
#
loop_
_entity_poly.entity_id
_entity_poly.type
_entity_poly.pdbx_seq_one_letter_code
_entity_poly.pdbx_strand_id
1 'polypeptide(L)' 'MILDSTFTSIKDIAAELHPYLPVRKFFKFDYPTIDYLKGAGIPVLIIHSSEDDYIPFSHAIKLYNAANEPRQFLEIKG' A
#
# COMPACT_ATOMS: atom_id res chain seq x y z
N MET A 1 9.90 3.24 -10.38
CA MET A 1 8.71 3.77 -9.67
C MET A 1 9.07 3.95 -8.21
N ILE A 2 8.66 5.06 -7.59
CA ILE A 2 8.90 5.31 -6.17
C ILE A 2 7.52 5.41 -5.50
N LEU A 3 7.35 4.63 -4.43
CA LEU A 3 6.15 4.54 -3.62
C LEU A 3 6.49 5.05 -2.21
N ASP A 4 5.95 6.19 -1.80
CA ASP A 4 6.13 6.78 -0.46
C ASP A 4 4.81 6.78 0.32
N SER A 5 4.84 6.46 1.62
CA SER A 5 3.65 6.28 2.49
C SER A 5 2.47 5.59 1.78
N THR A 6 2.72 4.40 1.21
CA THR A 6 1.77 3.74 0.29
C THR A 6 0.86 2.69 0.92
N PHE A 7 -0.26 2.43 0.23
CA PHE A 7 -1.32 1.53 0.64
C PHE A 7 -1.66 0.48 -0.43
N THR A 8 -2.16 -0.68 -0.01
CA THR A 8 -2.53 -1.79 -0.93
C THR A 8 -3.71 -1.45 -1.82
N SER A 9 -4.73 -0.81 -1.24
CA SER A 9 -5.88 -0.25 -1.93
C SER A 9 -6.53 0.83 -1.06
N ILE A 10 -7.22 1.79 -1.67
CA ILE A 10 -7.90 2.83 -0.88
C ILE A 10 -9.07 2.25 -0.09
N LYS A 11 -9.66 1.16 -0.59
CA LYS A 11 -10.75 0.44 0.06
C LYS A 11 -10.25 -0.26 1.34
N ASP A 12 -9.04 -0.80 1.34
CA ASP A 12 -8.45 -1.41 2.54
C ASP A 12 -8.23 -0.37 3.63
N ILE A 13 -7.61 0.77 3.30
CA ILE A 13 -7.39 1.87 4.25
C ILE A 13 -8.72 2.40 4.80
N ALA A 14 -9.70 2.65 3.94
CA ALA A 14 -10.99 3.15 4.38
C ALA A 14 -11.73 2.14 5.29
N ALA A 15 -11.59 0.84 5.02
CA ALA A 15 -12.14 -0.21 5.89
C ALA A 15 -11.42 -0.33 7.24
N GLU A 16 -10.11 -0.09 7.28
CA GLU A 16 -9.32 -0.08 8.52
C GLU A 16 -9.58 1.17 9.36
N LEU A 17 -9.73 2.34 8.73
CA LEU A 17 -10.05 3.61 9.41
C LEU A 17 -11.51 3.70 9.88
N HIS A 18 -12.46 3.09 9.16
CA HIS A 18 -13.88 3.11 9.50
C HIS A 18 -14.47 1.70 9.62
N PRO A 19 -14.06 0.91 10.64
CA PRO A 19 -14.47 -0.49 10.77
C PRO A 19 -15.97 -0.66 11.06
N TYR A 20 -16.63 0.38 11.57
CA TYR A 20 -18.08 0.41 11.82
C TYR A 20 -18.92 0.67 10.57
N LEU A 21 -18.31 1.14 9.48
CA LEU A 21 -19.00 1.33 8.21
C LEU A 21 -18.75 0.12 7.30
N PRO A 22 -19.77 -0.35 6.56
CA PRO A 22 -19.62 -1.40 5.55
C PRO A 22 -18.89 -0.89 4.29
N VAL A 23 -17.76 -0.20 4.46
CA VAL A 23 -16.98 0.48 3.42
C VAL A 23 -16.76 -0.43 2.21
N ARG A 24 -16.33 -1.67 2.43
CA ARG A 24 -16.07 -2.64 1.34
C ARG A 24 -17.25 -2.86 0.39
N LYS A 25 -18.49 -2.68 0.85
CA LYS A 25 -19.71 -2.87 0.04
C LYS A 25 -20.11 -1.63 -0.75
N PHE A 26 -19.78 -0.44 -0.28
CA PHE A 26 -20.25 0.83 -0.86
C PHE A 26 -19.15 1.65 -1.53
N PHE A 27 -17.89 1.30 -1.31
CA PHE A 27 -16.77 2.03 -1.86
C PHE A 27 -16.62 1.70 -3.37
N LYS A 28 -16.94 2.70 -4.21
CA LYS A 28 -17.04 2.56 -5.67
C LYS A 28 -15.68 2.33 -6.36
N PHE A 29 -14.58 2.77 -5.74
CA PHE A 29 -13.25 2.74 -6.37
C PHE A 29 -12.29 1.88 -5.56
N ASP A 30 -11.77 0.79 -6.13
CA ASP A 30 -10.79 -0.04 -5.41
C ASP A 30 -9.40 0.61 -5.35
N TYR A 31 -8.96 1.27 -6.42
CA TYR A 31 -7.56 1.70 -6.61
C TYR A 31 -6.56 0.63 -6.12
N PRO A 32 -6.52 -0.55 -6.77
CA PRO A 32 -5.72 -1.67 -6.30
C PRO A 32 -4.24 -1.46 -6.66
N THR A 33 -3.53 -0.65 -5.87
CA THR A 33 -2.09 -0.39 -6.01
C THR A 33 -1.30 -1.70 -6.15
N ILE A 34 -1.70 -2.73 -5.41
CA ILE A 34 -1.07 -4.07 -5.45
C ILE A 34 -1.13 -4.72 -6.83
N ASP A 35 -2.22 -4.55 -7.59
CA ASP A 35 -2.37 -5.18 -8.90
C ASP A 35 -1.60 -4.41 -9.97
N TYR A 36 -1.58 -3.07 -9.87
CA TYR A 36 -0.72 -2.25 -10.72
C TYR A 36 0.76 -2.55 -10.49
N LEU A 37 1.14 -2.78 -9.22
CA LEU A 37 2.50 -3.10 -8.84
C LEU A 37 2.95 -4.48 -9.36
N LYS A 38 2.08 -5.48 -9.34
CA LYS A 38 2.34 -6.81 -9.94
C LYS A 38 2.53 -6.76 -11.45
N GLY A 39 1.85 -5.83 -12.13
CA GLY A 39 2.00 -5.63 -13.57
C GLY A 39 3.23 -4.79 -13.96
N ALA A 40 3.89 -4.16 -13.00
CA ALA A 40 5.05 -3.31 -13.26
C ALA A 40 6.29 -4.16 -13.56
N GLY A 41 6.85 -4.02 -14.77
CA GLY A 41 8.12 -4.62 -15.20
C GLY A 41 9.33 -3.69 -15.05
N ILE A 42 9.24 -2.72 -14.13
CA ILE A 42 10.27 -1.69 -13.92
C ILE A 42 10.75 -1.74 -12.46
N PRO A 43 11.97 -1.25 -12.17
CA PRO A 43 12.46 -1.16 -10.80
C PRO A 43 11.50 -0.39 -9.88
N VAL A 44 11.24 -0.94 -8.70
CA VAL A 44 10.37 -0.34 -7.68
C VAL A 44 11.14 -0.08 -6.40
N LEU A 45 11.03 1.14 -5.89
CA LEU A 45 11.46 1.51 -4.54
C LEU A 45 10.23 1.82 -3.70
N ILE A 46 10.11 1.19 -2.55
CA ILE A 46 9.06 1.44 -1.56
C ILE A 46 9.70 2.08 -0.34
N ILE A 47 9.19 3.24 0.06
CA ILE A 47 9.62 4.03 1.21
C ILE A 47 8.42 4.10 2.17
N HIS A 48 8.63 3.80 3.46
CA HIS A 48 7.56 3.87 4.46
C HIS A 48 8.09 4.06 5.87
N SER A 49 7.36 4.84 6.69
CA SER A 49 7.66 4.99 8.11
C SER A 49 7.09 3.84 8.92
N SER A 50 7.89 3.22 9.80
CA SER A 50 7.37 2.22 10.75
C SER A 50 6.41 2.82 11.78
N GLU A 51 6.43 4.15 11.92
CA GLU A 51 5.67 4.94 12.90
C GLU A 51 4.51 5.72 12.25
N ASP A 52 4.15 5.40 10.99
CA ASP A 52 3.01 6.03 10.30
C ASP A 52 1.67 5.62 10.96
N ASP A 53 1.04 6.59 11.63
CA ASP A 53 -0.26 6.42 12.31
C ASP A 53 -1.45 6.41 11.34
N TYR A 54 -1.29 6.88 10.10
CA TYR A 54 -2.36 7.01 9.12
C TYR A 54 -2.44 5.82 8.18
N ILE A 55 -1.30 5.32 7.73
CA ILE A 55 -1.19 4.16 6.84
C ILE A 55 -0.35 3.10 7.54
N PRO A 56 -0.95 1.97 7.95
CA PRO A 56 -0.21 0.94 8.64
C PRO A 56 0.94 0.39 7.79
N PHE A 57 2.14 0.29 8.39
CA PHE A 57 3.35 -0.26 7.77
C PHE A 57 3.13 -1.64 7.10
N SER A 58 2.14 -2.40 7.57
CA SER A 58 1.75 -3.68 6.97
C SER A 58 1.38 -3.58 5.47
N HIS A 59 0.86 -2.44 5.01
CA HIS A 59 0.56 -2.25 3.58
C HIS A 59 1.84 -2.17 2.74
N ALA A 60 2.85 -1.45 3.23
CA ALA A 60 4.14 -1.33 2.55
C ALA A 60 4.82 -2.70 2.41
N ILE A 61 4.76 -3.54 3.45
CA ILE A 61 5.25 -4.92 3.41
C ILE A 61 4.47 -5.78 2.41
N LYS A 62 3.13 -5.68 2.39
CA LYS A 62 2.29 -6.40 1.41
C LYS A 62 2.62 -5.99 -0.03
N LEU A 63 2.84 -4.71 -0.27
CA LEU A 63 3.23 -4.19 -1.58
C LEU A 63 4.62 -4.67 -1.98
N TYR A 64 5.60 -4.61 -1.08
CA TYR A 64 6.96 -5.10 -1.34
C TYR A 64 6.96 -6.56 -1.74
N ASN A 65 6.23 -7.42 -1.01
CA ASN A 65 6.11 -8.84 -1.32
C ASN A 65 5.39 -9.11 -2.66
N ALA A 66 4.55 -8.19 -3.12
CA ALA A 66 3.81 -8.32 -4.38
C ALA A 66 4.56 -7.74 -5.60
N ALA A 67 5.59 -6.92 -5.40
CA ALA A 67 6.35 -6.30 -6.49
C ALA A 67 7.25 -7.33 -7.21
N ASN A 68 7.43 -7.17 -8.52
CA ASN A 68 8.43 -7.93 -9.27
C ASN A 68 9.84 -7.40 -9.01
N GLU A 69 10.85 -8.25 -9.23
CA GLU A 69 12.25 -7.80 -9.21
C GLU A 69 12.57 -6.95 -10.45
N PRO A 70 13.43 -5.92 -10.32
CA PRO A 70 14.14 -5.53 -9.10
C PRO A 70 13.30 -4.65 -8.16
N ARG A 71 13.17 -5.06 -6.89
CA ARG A 71 12.44 -4.30 -5.86
C ARG A 71 13.32 -3.95 -4.66
N GLN A 72 13.14 -2.74 -4.14
CA GLN A 72 13.84 -2.23 -2.96
C GLN A 72 12.85 -1.69 -1.93
N PHE A 73 13.21 -1.83 -0.65
CA PHE A 73 12.45 -1.33 0.48
C PHE A 73 13.35 -0.45 1.33
N LEU A 74 12.87 0.74 1.68
CA LEU A 74 13.52 1.68 2.57
C LEU A 74 12.56 2.00 3.72
N GLU A 75 12.85 1.44 4.88
CA GLU A 75 12.19 1.82 6.12
C GLU A 75 12.78 3.14 6.62
N ILE A 76 11.91 4.10 6.87
CA ILE A 76 12.26 5.36 7.51
C ILE A 76 11.60 5.45 8.89
N LYS A 77 12.07 6.38 9.71
CA LYS A 77 11.48 6.70 11.01
C LYS A 77 11.22 8.19 11.06
N GLY A 78 10.02 8.57 11.45
CA GLY A 78 9.56 9.96 11.49
C GLY A 78 8.06 10.06 11.56
#